data_AF-A0A8W8NR55-F1
#
_entry.id   AF-A0A8W8NR55-F1
#
_cell.length_a   1.000
_cell.length_b   1.000
_cell.length_c   1.000
_cell.angle_alpha   90.00
_cell.angle_beta   90.00
_cell.angle_gamma   90.00
#
_symmetry.space_group_name_H-M   'P 1'
#
loop_
_entity.id
_entity.type
_entity.pdbx_description
1 polymer ?
#
loop_
_entity_poly.entity_id
_entity_poly.type
_entity_poly.pdbx_seq_one_letter_code
_entity_poly.pdbx_strand_id
1 'polypeptide(L)'
;MIRITKIKYVNFDYPQDDISYKKVGTQSHTYPGTGYDASKAVDGNRKTCMRTEAIGSNSADKMVWWKVDLGGIYNIYDINILFKTYDGFDDRQRGRFAGFSLYVSNTDVSSDADIKGSTLCYKDGPRLPSLNFTIICMQYGRYVIYYNERLEGMLYPSEYEVVNVNTELCEVKVQGCSKASFYGSICDTQCPVNCNDSTCHIHIGSCFNCTPGWTGMQCNTNMESYAISVSPSHNLPITVQSLTCACILLIIGVVLTICVIRQKSSSTMSNTSVHMVCVKSTPAAEESVNNEDLSNYQELNFYLQENPYQSMSR
;
A
#
# COMPACT_ATOMS: atom_id res chain seq x y z
N MET A 1 -36.47 -15.42 -23.96
CA MET A 1 -35.39 -16.41 -23.69
C MET A 1 -34.06 -15.74 -24.00
N ILE A 2 -33.38 -15.19 -22.98
CA ILE A 2 -32.13 -14.43 -23.15
C ILE A 2 -30.98 -15.45 -23.20
N ARG A 3 -30.27 -15.52 -24.33
CA ARG A 3 -29.03 -16.32 -24.44
C ARG A 3 -27.92 -15.55 -23.74
N ILE A 4 -27.56 -15.98 -22.53
CA ILE A 4 -26.34 -15.53 -21.87
C ILE A 4 -25.18 -16.27 -22.54
N THR A 5 -24.44 -15.57 -23.40
CA THR A 5 -23.18 -16.08 -23.96
C THR A 5 -22.17 -16.16 -22.83
N LYS A 6 -21.62 -17.36 -22.56
CA LYS A 6 -20.51 -17.54 -21.61
C LYS A 6 -19.36 -16.63 -22.02
N ILE A 7 -19.04 -15.65 -21.17
CA ILE A 7 -17.78 -14.91 -21.25
C ILE A 7 -16.68 -15.95 -21.00
N LYS A 8 -15.88 -16.25 -22.04
CA LYS A 8 -14.63 -17.00 -21.86
C LYS A 8 -13.65 -16.03 -21.22
N TYR A 9 -13.40 -16.18 -19.91
CA TYR A 9 -12.24 -15.58 -19.28
C TYR A 9 -11.00 -16.20 -19.94
N VAL A 10 -10.27 -15.41 -20.71
CA VAL A 10 -8.95 -15.80 -21.21
C VAL A 10 -8.00 -15.62 -20.04
N ASN A 11 -7.61 -16.71 -19.39
CA ASN A 11 -6.41 -16.70 -18.55
C ASN A 11 -5.24 -16.40 -19.49
N PHE A 12 -4.80 -15.15 -19.50
CA PHE A 12 -3.50 -14.81 -20.07
C PHE A 12 -2.46 -15.32 -19.08
N ASP A 13 -2.05 -16.57 -19.26
CA ASP A 13 -0.85 -17.11 -18.66
C ASP A 13 0.31 -16.39 -19.37
N TYR A 14 0.67 -15.23 -18.84
CA TYR A 14 1.74 -14.40 -19.39
C TYR A 14 3.06 -15.03 -18.98
N PRO A 15 3.98 -15.33 -19.91
CA PRO A 15 5.27 -15.89 -19.53
C PRO A 15 6.13 -14.79 -18.90
N GLN A 16 6.09 -14.68 -17.58
CA GLN A 16 7.08 -13.92 -16.80
C GLN A 16 8.27 -14.82 -16.42
N ASP A 17 9.44 -14.20 -16.28
CA ASP A 17 10.65 -14.90 -15.84
C ASP A 17 10.68 -14.97 -14.31
N ASP A 18 11.19 -16.08 -13.78
CA ASP A 18 11.54 -16.21 -12.36
C ASP A 18 12.84 -15.45 -12.09
N ILE A 19 12.71 -14.17 -11.76
CA ILE A 19 13.83 -13.25 -11.59
C ILE A 19 14.56 -13.43 -10.26
N SER A 20 14.04 -14.25 -9.33
CA SER A 20 14.75 -14.62 -8.11
C SER A 20 15.65 -15.85 -8.28
N TYR A 21 15.53 -16.62 -9.36
CA TYR A 21 16.30 -17.85 -9.55
C TYR A 21 17.81 -17.63 -9.45
N LYS A 22 18.44 -18.37 -8.52
CA LYS A 22 19.88 -18.33 -8.19
C LYS A 22 20.41 -16.95 -7.78
N LYS A 23 19.53 -16.06 -7.35
CA LYS A 23 19.90 -14.77 -6.78
C LYS A 23 20.40 -14.92 -5.34
N VAL A 24 20.95 -13.84 -4.78
CA VAL A 24 21.55 -13.86 -3.45
C VAL A 24 20.45 -13.75 -2.39
N GLY A 25 20.21 -14.84 -1.67
CA GLY A 25 19.34 -14.87 -0.50
C GLY A 25 20.11 -14.57 0.79
N THR A 26 19.52 -13.81 1.70
CA THR A 26 20.01 -13.57 3.08
C THR A 26 18.84 -13.64 4.06
N GLN A 27 19.13 -13.84 5.36
CA GLN A 27 18.10 -13.96 6.40
C GLN A 27 18.63 -13.48 7.76
N SER A 28 17.73 -13.18 8.70
CA SER A 28 18.06 -12.64 10.02
C SER A 28 18.93 -13.57 10.85
N HIS A 29 18.39 -14.75 11.20
CA HIS A 29 19.02 -15.71 12.11
C HIS A 29 18.93 -17.11 11.51
N THR A 30 20.06 -17.69 11.11
CA THR A 30 20.09 -19.02 10.47
C THR A 30 20.08 -20.14 11.50
N TYR A 31 19.21 -21.13 11.30
CA TYR A 31 19.16 -22.30 12.17
C TYR A 31 20.49 -23.09 12.13
N PRO A 32 21.02 -23.56 13.28
CA PRO A 32 22.29 -24.26 13.35
C PRO A 32 22.31 -25.53 12.51
N GLY A 33 23.38 -25.69 11.72
CA GLY A 33 23.62 -26.87 10.90
C GLY A 33 24.01 -26.51 9.46
N THR A 34 24.32 -27.54 8.67
CA THR A 34 24.64 -27.39 7.25
C THR A 34 23.37 -27.59 6.42
N GLY A 35 22.97 -26.59 5.62
CA GLY A 35 21.87 -26.74 4.65
C GLY A 35 20.63 -25.87 4.89
N TYR A 36 20.66 -24.94 5.85
CA TYR A 36 19.57 -24.00 6.13
C TYR A 36 19.82 -22.59 5.58
N ASP A 37 20.80 -22.45 4.69
CA ASP A 37 21.20 -21.19 4.08
C ASP A 37 20.04 -20.53 3.33
N ALA A 38 19.97 -19.20 3.41
CA ALA A 38 18.93 -18.41 2.76
C ALA A 38 18.81 -18.65 1.25
N SER A 39 19.91 -19.02 0.58
CA SER A 39 19.94 -19.31 -0.86
C SER A 39 19.11 -20.53 -1.26
N LYS A 40 18.77 -21.43 -0.32
CA LYS A 40 17.92 -22.60 -0.58
C LYS A 40 16.51 -22.23 -1.02
N ALA A 41 16.03 -21.05 -0.64
CA ALA A 41 14.71 -20.59 -1.06
C ALA A 41 14.66 -20.15 -2.53
N VAL A 42 15.79 -20.03 -3.24
CA VAL A 42 15.84 -19.52 -4.62
C VAL A 42 16.73 -20.38 -5.52
N ASP A 43 16.97 -21.63 -5.15
CA ASP A 43 17.85 -22.53 -5.91
C ASP A 43 17.11 -23.36 -6.97
N GLY A 44 15.78 -23.23 -7.08
CA GLY A 44 14.93 -23.99 -7.98
C GLY A 44 14.66 -25.43 -7.51
N ASN A 45 15.07 -25.80 -6.30
CA ASN A 45 14.86 -27.11 -5.72
C ASN A 45 13.92 -27.05 -4.52
N ARG A 46 12.63 -27.27 -4.81
CA ARG A 46 11.52 -27.38 -3.84
C ARG A 46 11.72 -28.37 -2.68
N LYS A 47 12.74 -29.24 -2.71
CA LYS A 47 13.05 -30.18 -1.63
C LYS A 47 13.99 -29.61 -0.58
N THR A 48 14.79 -28.61 -0.94
CA THR A 48 15.67 -27.89 -0.01
C THR A 48 14.93 -26.68 0.53
N CYS A 49 15.18 -26.31 1.78
CA CYS A 49 14.52 -25.17 2.39
C CYS A 49 15.53 -24.41 3.24
N MET A 50 15.47 -23.09 3.19
CA MET A 50 16.12 -22.29 4.20
C MET A 50 15.41 -22.51 5.53
N ARG A 51 16.09 -22.22 6.64
CA ARG A 51 15.45 -22.25 7.95
C ARG A 51 16.03 -21.21 8.87
N THR A 52 15.14 -20.47 9.53
CA THR A 52 15.54 -19.52 10.56
C THR A 52 15.57 -20.17 11.95
N GLU A 53 16.31 -19.56 12.85
CA GLU A 53 16.06 -19.73 14.28
C GLU A 53 14.60 -19.39 14.61
N ALA A 54 14.12 -19.96 15.71
CA ALA A 54 12.72 -19.83 16.08
C ALA A 54 12.43 -18.45 16.66
N ILE A 55 11.24 -17.90 16.40
CA ILE A 55 10.69 -16.74 17.10
C ILE A 55 9.55 -17.15 18.04
N GLY A 56 9.11 -16.24 18.91
CA GLY A 56 7.91 -16.40 19.72
C GLY A 56 8.15 -16.25 21.22
N SER A 57 7.20 -16.72 22.03
CA SER A 57 7.18 -16.47 23.48
C SER A 57 8.42 -16.99 24.21
N ASN A 58 9.01 -18.09 23.74
CA ASN A 58 10.18 -18.71 24.35
C ASN A 58 11.51 -18.40 23.62
N SER A 59 11.48 -17.52 22.63
CA SER A 59 12.68 -17.11 21.89
C SER A 59 13.16 -15.73 22.30
N ALA A 60 14.46 -15.50 22.22
CA ALA A 60 15.02 -14.14 22.28
C ALA A 60 14.56 -13.28 21.09
N ASP A 61 14.32 -13.93 19.95
CA ASP A 61 13.89 -13.27 18.72
C ASP A 61 12.36 -13.19 18.64
N LYS A 62 11.87 -12.01 18.29
CA LYS A 62 10.42 -11.75 18.11
C LYS A 62 10.02 -11.54 16.66
N MET A 63 11.00 -11.46 15.77
CA MET A 63 10.80 -11.28 14.33
C MET A 63 11.84 -12.06 13.55
N VAL A 64 11.47 -12.44 12.33
CA VAL A 64 12.35 -13.02 11.34
C VAL A 64 12.14 -12.34 10.00
N TRP A 65 13.21 -12.27 9.23
CA TRP A 65 13.11 -11.90 7.83
C TRP A 65 14.01 -12.79 6.97
N TRP A 66 13.58 -12.95 5.73
CA TRP A 66 14.38 -13.48 4.64
C TRP A 66 14.23 -12.54 3.47
N LYS A 67 15.30 -12.31 2.70
CA LYS A 67 15.23 -11.48 1.51
C LYS A 67 16.10 -12.01 0.39
N VAL A 68 15.67 -11.74 -0.83
CA VAL A 68 16.46 -11.96 -2.05
C VAL A 68 16.87 -10.63 -2.66
N ASP A 69 18.15 -10.48 -2.99
CA ASP A 69 18.69 -9.40 -3.82
C ASP A 69 18.61 -9.81 -5.30
N LEU A 70 17.70 -9.18 -6.04
CA LEU A 70 17.51 -9.42 -7.48
C LEU A 70 18.70 -8.93 -8.33
N GLY A 71 19.62 -8.16 -7.74
CA GLY A 71 20.83 -7.62 -8.38
C GLY A 71 20.60 -6.30 -9.13
N GLY A 72 19.39 -5.76 -9.07
CA GLY A 72 18.96 -4.53 -9.73
C GLY A 72 17.49 -4.25 -9.43
N ILE A 73 16.99 -3.10 -9.84
CA ILE A 73 15.56 -2.79 -9.69
C ILE A 73 14.80 -3.43 -10.86
N TYR A 74 13.80 -4.25 -10.54
CA TYR A 74 12.95 -4.92 -11.52
C TYR A 74 11.48 -4.61 -11.28
N ASN A 75 10.68 -4.68 -12.34
CA ASN A 75 9.22 -4.66 -12.26
C ASN A 75 8.76 -6.08 -11.89
N ILE A 76 8.10 -6.22 -10.75
CA ILE A 76 7.58 -7.47 -10.19
C ILE A 76 6.11 -7.60 -10.61
N TYR A 77 5.68 -8.84 -10.89
CA TYR A 77 4.29 -9.18 -11.17
C TYR A 77 3.65 -9.91 -10.01
N ASP A 78 4.21 -11.05 -9.61
CA ASP A 78 3.72 -11.86 -8.50
C ASP A 78 4.88 -12.50 -7.73
N ILE A 79 4.55 -12.92 -6.52
CA ILE A 79 5.46 -13.64 -5.64
C ILE A 79 4.76 -14.95 -5.26
N ASN A 80 5.43 -16.06 -5.55
CA ASN A 80 5.05 -17.39 -5.08
C ASN A 80 5.99 -17.85 -3.95
N ILE A 81 5.42 -18.43 -2.91
CA ILE A 81 6.14 -18.98 -1.76
C ILE A 81 5.67 -20.41 -1.54
N LEU A 82 6.63 -21.33 -1.57
CA LEU A 82 6.48 -22.69 -1.10
C LEU A 82 7.09 -22.82 0.29
N PHE A 83 6.24 -22.98 1.28
CA PHE A 83 6.61 -23.22 2.67
C PHE A 83 6.79 -24.72 2.93
N LYS A 84 7.62 -25.07 3.91
CA LYS A 84 7.87 -26.47 4.28
C LYS A 84 6.60 -27.18 4.75
N THR A 85 6.34 -28.36 4.17
CA THR A 85 5.31 -29.30 4.60
C THR A 85 5.91 -30.44 5.43
N TYR A 86 5.11 -30.98 6.36
CA TYR A 86 5.42 -32.19 7.12
C TYR A 86 4.17 -33.05 7.20
N ASP A 87 4.28 -34.33 6.86
CA ASP A 87 3.15 -35.26 6.84
C ASP A 87 2.40 -35.26 8.19
N GLY A 88 1.11 -34.90 8.15
CA GLY A 88 0.24 -34.83 9.32
C GLY A 88 0.37 -33.56 10.18
N PHE A 89 1.17 -32.57 9.78
CA PHE A 89 1.39 -31.32 10.53
C PHE A 89 1.12 -30.06 9.70
N ASP A 90 0.29 -30.16 8.67
CA ASP A 90 0.02 -29.04 7.76
C ASP A 90 -0.54 -27.82 8.49
N ASP A 91 -1.53 -27.99 9.36
CA ASP A 91 -2.11 -26.85 10.09
C ASP A 91 -1.11 -26.16 11.03
N ARG A 92 -0.22 -26.94 11.68
CA ARG A 92 0.90 -26.38 12.46
C ARG A 92 1.84 -25.57 11.56
N GLN A 93 2.18 -26.08 10.38
CA GLN A 93 3.06 -25.36 9.45
C GLN A 93 2.39 -24.08 8.95
N ARG A 94 1.09 -24.13 8.67
CA ARG A 94 0.31 -22.95 8.29
C ARG A 94 0.24 -21.95 9.42
N GLY A 95 0.09 -22.39 10.67
CA GLY A 95 0.14 -21.55 11.87
C GLY A 95 1.50 -20.87 12.10
N ARG A 96 2.60 -21.53 11.72
CA ARG A 96 3.95 -20.90 11.70
C ARG A 96 4.08 -19.86 10.60
N PHE A 97 3.54 -20.16 9.41
CA PHE A 97 3.57 -19.25 8.27
C PHE A 97 2.63 -18.05 8.47
N ALA A 98 1.56 -18.21 9.25
CA ALA A 98 0.51 -17.22 9.45
C ALA A 98 1.02 -15.87 9.96
N GLY A 99 0.33 -14.79 9.55
CA GLY A 99 0.61 -13.41 9.93
C GLY A 99 1.82 -12.80 9.23
N PHE A 100 2.42 -13.48 8.26
CA PHE A 100 3.56 -12.96 7.53
C PHE A 100 3.21 -11.73 6.68
N SER A 101 4.25 -10.98 6.32
CA SER A 101 4.19 -9.85 5.39
C SER A 101 5.19 -10.08 4.25
N LEU A 102 4.87 -9.54 3.08
CA LEU A 102 5.81 -9.39 1.97
C LEU A 102 6.04 -7.91 1.69
N TYR A 103 7.32 -7.54 1.65
CA TYR A 103 7.76 -6.20 1.32
C TYR A 103 8.65 -6.20 0.09
N VAL A 104 8.68 -5.06 -0.57
CA VAL A 104 9.57 -4.74 -1.69
C VAL A 104 10.34 -3.47 -1.34
N SER A 105 11.66 -3.49 -1.57
CA SER A 105 12.52 -2.34 -1.33
C SER A 105 13.51 -2.11 -2.47
N ASN A 106 13.84 -0.84 -2.72
CA ASN A 106 14.92 -0.45 -3.63
C ASN A 106 16.30 -0.53 -2.96
N THR A 107 16.35 -0.46 -1.63
CA THR A 107 17.58 -0.43 -0.83
C THR A 107 17.71 -1.67 0.06
N ASP A 108 18.95 -1.99 0.42
CA ASP A 108 19.23 -3.11 1.31
C ASP A 108 18.78 -2.77 2.74
N VAL A 109 17.71 -3.41 3.21
CA VAL A 109 17.13 -3.18 4.54
C VAL A 109 17.11 -4.48 5.36
N SER A 110 17.36 -4.36 6.65
CA SER A 110 17.37 -5.50 7.59
C SER A 110 16.87 -5.18 8.99
N SER A 111 16.66 -3.90 9.32
CA SER A 111 16.06 -3.51 10.59
C SER A 111 14.53 -3.60 10.52
N ASP A 112 13.87 -3.82 11.65
CA ASP A 112 12.40 -3.89 11.71
C ASP A 112 11.74 -2.62 11.14
N ALA A 113 12.23 -1.45 11.56
CA ALA A 113 11.71 -0.16 11.12
C ALA A 113 11.88 0.05 9.61
N ASP A 114 13.04 -0.29 9.05
CA ASP A 114 13.31 -0.09 7.63
C ASP A 114 12.54 -1.08 6.74
N ILE A 115 12.38 -2.33 7.20
CA ILE A 115 11.55 -3.32 6.49
C ILE A 115 10.09 -2.85 6.49
N LYS A 116 9.55 -2.45 7.64
CA LYS A 116 8.16 -1.96 7.75
C LYS A 116 7.95 -0.62 7.02
N GLY A 117 9.00 0.17 6.84
CA GLY A 117 9.00 1.39 6.04
C GLY A 117 9.11 1.16 4.53
N SER A 118 9.39 -0.08 4.09
CA SER A 118 9.45 -0.46 2.69
C SER A 118 8.04 -0.62 2.08
N THR A 119 7.94 -0.84 0.78
CA THR A 119 6.65 -1.02 0.10
C THR A 119 6.01 -2.35 0.50
N LEU A 120 4.88 -2.30 1.22
CA LEU A 120 4.10 -3.48 1.55
C LEU A 120 3.39 -4.03 0.30
N CYS A 121 3.70 -5.25 -0.09
CA CYS A 121 2.98 -5.97 -1.15
C CYS A 121 1.83 -6.81 -0.61
N TYR A 122 2.02 -7.43 0.54
CA TYR A 122 1.02 -8.31 1.11
C TYR A 122 1.15 -8.39 2.62
N LYS A 123 0.01 -8.45 3.31
CA LYS A 123 -0.09 -8.82 4.73
C LYS A 123 -1.08 -9.96 4.85
N ASP A 124 -0.63 -11.06 5.43
CA ASP A 124 -1.48 -12.22 5.69
C ASP A 124 -2.58 -11.88 6.71
N GLY A 125 -3.78 -12.33 6.41
CA GLY A 125 -4.97 -12.12 7.23
C GLY A 125 -5.07 -13.12 8.38
N PRO A 126 -6.16 -13.08 9.17
CA PRO A 126 -6.33 -13.94 10.35
C PRO A 126 -6.53 -15.43 10.04
N ARG A 127 -6.78 -15.79 8.77
CA ARG A 127 -6.97 -17.17 8.34
C ARG A 127 -5.62 -17.77 7.99
N LEU A 128 -5.43 -19.04 8.36
CA LEU A 128 -4.20 -19.76 8.04
C LEU A 128 -3.88 -19.75 6.53
N PRO A 129 -2.68 -19.29 6.12
CA PRO A 129 -2.30 -19.24 4.72
C PRO A 129 -2.11 -20.64 4.12
N SER A 130 -2.12 -20.74 2.79
CA SER A 130 -1.71 -21.96 2.09
C SER A 130 -0.20 -22.15 2.18
N LEU A 131 0.29 -23.38 2.34
CA LEU A 131 1.74 -23.68 2.31
C LEU A 131 2.35 -23.53 0.91
N ASN A 132 1.51 -23.42 -0.12
CA ASN A 132 1.90 -22.95 -1.44
C ASN A 132 1.03 -21.73 -1.77
N PHE A 133 1.63 -20.55 -1.63
CA PHE A 133 0.94 -19.27 -1.67
C PHE A 133 1.43 -18.44 -2.85
N THR A 134 0.53 -17.80 -3.57
CA THR A 134 0.87 -16.87 -4.65
C THR A 134 0.06 -15.59 -4.48
N ILE A 135 0.72 -14.44 -4.62
CA ILE A 135 0.07 -13.14 -4.59
C ILE A 135 0.61 -12.24 -5.68
N ILE A 136 -0.29 -11.50 -6.32
CA ILE A 136 0.06 -10.43 -7.26
C ILE A 136 0.65 -9.27 -6.47
N CYS A 137 1.85 -8.82 -6.88
CA CYS A 137 2.63 -7.75 -6.31
C CYS A 137 3.20 -6.93 -7.46
N MET A 138 2.37 -6.07 -8.07
CA MET A 138 2.74 -5.23 -9.22
C MET A 138 3.57 -4.00 -8.80
N GLN A 139 4.64 -4.24 -8.05
CA GLN A 139 5.56 -3.21 -7.56
C GLN A 139 6.90 -3.30 -8.27
N TYR A 140 7.79 -2.36 -7.98
CA TYR A 140 9.18 -2.40 -8.44
C TYR A 140 10.12 -2.40 -7.24
N GLY A 141 11.24 -3.11 -7.37
CA GLY A 141 12.24 -3.16 -6.32
C GLY A 141 13.44 -4.00 -6.67
N ARG A 142 14.46 -3.88 -5.82
CA ARG A 142 15.66 -4.72 -5.86
C ARG A 142 15.58 -5.88 -4.86
N TYR A 143 14.92 -5.67 -3.73
CA TYR A 143 14.80 -6.65 -2.67
C TYR A 143 13.35 -7.06 -2.49
N VAL A 144 13.09 -8.36 -2.47
CA VAL A 144 11.83 -8.94 -2.01
C VAL A 144 12.07 -9.57 -0.64
N ILE A 145 11.26 -9.19 0.33
CA ILE A 145 11.48 -9.48 1.75
C ILE A 145 10.25 -10.20 2.30
N TYR A 146 10.46 -11.43 2.77
CA TYR A 146 9.53 -12.11 3.66
C TYR A 146 9.81 -11.65 5.10
N TYR A 147 8.75 -11.32 5.83
CA TYR A 147 8.84 -10.88 7.22
C TYR A 147 7.75 -11.58 8.04
N ASN A 148 8.10 -12.06 9.24
CA ASN A 148 7.10 -12.58 10.18
C ASN A 148 7.48 -12.25 11.61
N GLU A 149 6.50 -12.08 12.48
CA GLU A 149 6.71 -11.67 13.87
C GLU A 149 5.76 -12.35 14.86
N ARG A 150 6.24 -12.49 16.09
CA ARG A 150 5.53 -13.03 17.25
C ARG A 150 5.93 -12.18 18.47
N LEU A 151 5.13 -11.16 18.72
CA LEU A 151 5.35 -10.15 19.76
C LEU A 151 4.72 -10.60 21.09
N GLU A 152 5.39 -10.30 22.19
CA GLU A 152 4.87 -10.57 23.53
C GLU A 152 3.69 -9.66 23.86
N GLY A 153 2.69 -10.20 24.56
CA GLY A 153 1.49 -9.46 24.96
C GLY A 153 0.44 -9.25 23.85
N MET A 154 0.73 -9.68 22.61
CA MET A 154 -0.24 -9.62 21.51
C MET A 154 -1.15 -10.85 21.48
N LEU A 155 -2.43 -10.63 21.21
CA LEU A 155 -3.39 -11.69 20.97
C LEU A 155 -3.35 -12.11 19.49
N TYR A 156 -2.90 -13.33 19.25
CA TYR A 156 -2.95 -13.97 17.94
C TYR A 156 -4.18 -14.87 17.82
N PRO A 157 -4.71 -15.10 16.60
CA PRO A 157 -5.71 -16.14 16.38
C PRO A 157 -5.24 -17.50 16.95
N SER A 158 -6.18 -18.31 17.45
CA SER A 158 -5.88 -19.57 18.14
C SER A 158 -5.06 -20.57 17.33
N GLU A 159 -5.17 -20.50 16.02
CA GLU A 159 -4.53 -21.38 15.06
C GLU A 159 -3.09 -20.96 14.74
N TYR A 160 -2.67 -19.78 15.19
CA TYR A 160 -1.29 -19.32 14.99
C TYR A 160 -0.38 -20.05 15.97
N GLU A 161 0.74 -20.53 15.43
CA GLU A 161 1.82 -20.99 16.28
C GLU A 161 2.52 -19.77 16.87
N VAL A 162 2.63 -19.67 18.20
CA VAL A 162 3.24 -18.52 18.90
C VAL A 162 4.49 -18.91 19.69
N VAL A 163 4.80 -20.20 19.77
CA VAL A 163 5.97 -20.74 20.47
C VAL A 163 6.83 -21.52 19.48
N ASN A 164 8.15 -21.28 19.51
CA ASN A 164 9.12 -22.00 18.69
C ASN A 164 8.76 -22.00 17.18
N VAL A 165 8.49 -20.80 16.65
CA VAL A 165 8.09 -20.58 15.26
C VAL A 165 9.33 -20.48 14.39
N ASN A 166 9.73 -21.58 13.76
CA ASN A 166 10.73 -21.55 12.69
C ASN A 166 10.08 -21.13 11.38
N THR A 167 10.74 -20.27 10.61
CA THR A 167 10.40 -20.04 9.20
C THR A 167 11.19 -20.98 8.32
N GLU A 168 10.50 -21.65 7.40
CA GLU A 168 11.09 -22.64 6.49
C GLU A 168 10.56 -22.44 5.06
N LEU A 169 11.26 -21.64 4.26
CA LEU A 169 10.92 -21.39 2.86
C LEU A 169 11.68 -22.36 1.96
N CYS A 170 10.94 -23.18 1.20
CA CYS A 170 11.50 -24.18 0.29
C CYS A 170 11.68 -23.66 -1.14
N GLU A 171 10.84 -22.72 -1.57
CA GLU A 171 11.03 -22.01 -2.82
C GLU A 171 10.32 -20.65 -2.73
N VAL A 172 10.94 -19.60 -3.23
CA VAL A 172 10.38 -18.27 -3.39
C VAL A 172 10.66 -17.83 -4.83
N LYS A 173 9.60 -17.73 -5.61
CA LYS A 173 9.66 -17.28 -6.99
C LYS A 173 9.15 -15.87 -7.08
N VAL A 174 9.98 -14.98 -7.60
CA VAL A 174 9.59 -13.62 -7.92
C VAL A 174 9.42 -13.58 -9.43
N GLN A 175 8.19 -13.45 -9.89
CA GLN A 175 7.91 -13.38 -11.32
C GLN A 175 7.91 -11.93 -11.77
N GLY A 176 8.58 -11.65 -12.88
CA GLY A 176 8.64 -10.30 -13.44
C GLY A 176 9.36 -10.26 -14.78
N CYS A 177 9.77 -9.06 -15.18
CA CYS A 177 10.57 -8.89 -16.39
C CYS A 177 12.06 -9.07 -16.09
N SER A 178 12.72 -10.02 -16.74
CA SER A 178 14.18 -10.23 -16.60
C SER A 178 15.02 -9.07 -17.15
N LYS A 179 14.45 -8.25 -18.03
CA LYS A 179 15.05 -6.99 -18.48
C LYS A 179 14.57 -5.85 -17.57
N ALA A 180 15.50 -5.20 -16.90
CA ALA A 180 15.21 -4.02 -16.09
C ALA A 180 14.59 -2.91 -16.97
N SER A 181 13.62 -2.18 -16.43
CA SER A 181 12.89 -1.10 -17.12
C SER A 181 12.06 -1.54 -18.33
N PHE A 182 11.65 -2.82 -18.40
CA PHE A 182 10.69 -3.31 -19.38
C PHE A 182 9.37 -3.69 -18.74
N TYR A 183 8.31 -3.60 -19.53
CA TYR A 183 6.96 -3.96 -19.18
C TYR A 183 6.27 -4.64 -20.38
N GLY A 184 5.04 -5.07 -20.17
CA GLY A 184 4.24 -5.79 -21.13
C GLY A 184 4.19 -7.28 -20.80
N SER A 185 3.26 -7.94 -21.46
CA SER A 185 3.00 -9.38 -21.41
C SER A 185 4.23 -10.26 -21.61
N ILE A 186 5.15 -9.79 -22.45
CA ILE A 186 6.36 -10.51 -22.88
C ILE A 186 7.63 -9.67 -22.61
N CYS A 187 7.52 -8.61 -21.79
CA CYS A 187 8.64 -7.77 -21.38
C CYS A 187 9.48 -7.22 -22.56
N ASP A 188 8.79 -6.75 -23.61
CA ASP A 188 9.39 -6.26 -24.85
C ASP A 188 9.30 -4.74 -25.00
N THR A 189 8.49 -4.07 -24.18
CA THR A 189 8.27 -2.63 -24.24
C THR A 189 9.02 -1.95 -23.11
N GLN A 190 9.85 -0.97 -23.44
CA GLN A 190 10.60 -0.20 -22.44
C GLN A 190 9.67 0.77 -21.71
N CYS A 191 9.86 0.93 -20.40
CA CYS A 191 9.18 1.95 -19.61
C CYS A 191 9.42 3.36 -20.19
N PRO A 192 8.42 4.27 -20.10
CA PRO A 192 8.59 5.65 -20.52
C PRO A 192 9.84 6.30 -19.90
N VAL A 193 10.56 7.08 -20.70
CA VAL A 193 11.89 7.63 -20.35
C VAL A 193 11.86 8.58 -19.15
N ASN A 194 10.72 9.20 -18.90
CA ASN A 194 10.54 10.16 -17.80
C ASN A 194 9.85 9.54 -16.58
N CYS A 195 9.68 8.21 -16.54
CA CYS A 195 9.38 7.52 -15.29
C CYS A 195 10.59 7.63 -14.36
N ASN A 196 10.34 7.92 -13.09
CA ASN A 196 11.40 7.88 -12.08
C ASN A 196 12.05 6.48 -12.04
N ASP A 197 13.38 6.41 -11.95
CA ASP A 197 14.18 5.17 -11.99
C ASP A 197 13.93 4.27 -13.23
N SER A 198 13.28 4.81 -14.27
CA SER A 198 12.82 4.03 -15.44
C SER A 198 11.95 2.82 -15.04
N THR A 199 11.18 2.92 -13.95
CA THR A 199 10.26 1.87 -13.49
C THR A 199 8.82 2.22 -13.80
N CYS A 200 8.03 1.20 -14.10
CA CYS A 200 6.65 1.38 -14.49
C CYS A 200 5.84 0.12 -14.20
N HIS A 201 4.52 0.29 -14.15
CA HIS A 201 3.60 -0.81 -13.91
C HIS A 201 3.77 -1.89 -14.98
N ILE A 202 3.96 -3.13 -14.54
CA ILE A 202 4.43 -4.22 -15.42
C ILE A 202 3.49 -4.54 -16.59
N HIS A 203 2.17 -4.33 -16.48
CA HIS A 203 1.25 -4.54 -17.60
C HIS A 203 0.98 -3.31 -18.46
N ILE A 204 0.66 -2.17 -17.85
CA ILE A 204 0.13 -1.00 -18.57
C ILE A 204 1.19 0.07 -18.86
N GLY A 205 2.40 -0.07 -18.31
CA GLY A 205 3.50 0.86 -18.54
C GLY A 205 3.32 2.23 -17.89
N SER A 206 2.38 2.37 -16.96
CA SER A 206 2.17 3.60 -16.22
C SER A 206 3.32 3.83 -15.24
N CYS A 207 3.89 5.02 -15.21
CA CYS A 207 4.93 5.36 -14.25
C CYS A 207 4.34 5.44 -12.84
N PHE A 208 5.10 5.00 -11.84
CA PHE A 208 4.72 5.19 -10.43
C PHE A 208 4.90 6.64 -10.00
N ASN A 209 5.94 7.30 -10.52
CA ASN A 209 6.24 8.71 -10.35
C ASN A 209 6.92 9.25 -11.62
N CYS A 210 6.70 10.53 -11.93
CA CYS A 210 7.40 11.21 -13.01
C CYS A 210 8.66 11.92 -12.49
N THR A 211 9.69 11.99 -13.33
CA THR A 211 10.81 12.92 -13.12
C THR A 211 10.31 14.37 -13.12
N PRO A 212 10.94 15.29 -12.37
CA PRO A 212 10.53 16.70 -12.32
C PRO A 212 10.36 17.31 -13.73
N GLY A 213 9.28 18.07 -13.94
CA GLY A 213 8.95 18.68 -15.24
C GLY A 213 7.99 17.85 -16.11
N TRP A 214 7.70 16.59 -15.75
CA TRP A 214 6.82 15.71 -16.52
C TRP A 214 5.56 15.31 -15.75
N THR A 215 4.48 15.05 -16.48
CA THR A 215 3.18 14.63 -15.93
C THR A 215 2.45 13.66 -16.86
N GLY A 216 1.33 13.14 -16.37
CA GLY A 216 0.51 12.11 -17.03
C GLY A 216 0.91 10.69 -16.63
N MET A 217 0.04 9.72 -16.96
CA MET A 217 0.20 8.31 -16.55
C MET A 217 1.52 7.68 -17.03
N GLN A 218 2.04 8.12 -18.17
CA GLN A 218 3.30 7.66 -18.75
C GLN A 218 4.38 8.74 -18.76
N CYS A 219 4.19 9.86 -18.06
CA CYS A 219 5.16 10.97 -18.00
C CYS A 219 5.59 11.50 -19.38
N ASN A 220 4.67 11.49 -20.36
CA ASN A 220 4.94 11.95 -21.72
C ASN A 220 4.56 13.43 -21.96
N THR A 221 4.00 14.11 -20.95
CA THR A 221 3.58 15.51 -21.05
C THR A 221 4.53 16.41 -20.27
N ASN A 222 5.19 17.36 -20.94
CA ASN A 222 6.05 18.35 -20.30
C ASN A 222 5.21 19.50 -19.71
N MET A 223 5.42 19.83 -18.43
CA MET A 223 4.70 20.90 -17.71
C MET A 223 4.99 22.30 -18.26
N GLU A 224 6.13 22.55 -18.91
CA GLU A 224 6.44 23.82 -19.57
C GLU A 224 5.50 24.10 -20.75
N SER A 225 5.00 23.05 -21.41
CA SER A 225 4.03 23.20 -22.51
C SER A 225 2.62 23.60 -22.02
N TYR A 226 2.28 23.32 -20.76
CA TYR A 226 0.99 23.68 -20.18
C TYR A 226 0.94 25.18 -19.81
N ALA A 227 2.06 25.74 -19.34
CA ALA A 227 2.19 27.16 -18.99
C ALA A 227 1.94 28.12 -20.19
N ILE A 228 2.12 27.65 -21.43
CA ILE A 228 1.89 28.45 -22.65
C ILE A 228 0.39 28.57 -22.99
N SER A 229 -0.44 27.61 -22.58
CA SER A 229 -1.89 27.66 -22.83
C SER A 229 -2.68 28.57 -21.87
N VAL A 230 -2.05 28.98 -20.76
CA VAL A 230 -2.65 29.88 -19.75
C VAL A 230 -1.83 31.15 -19.63
N SER A 231 -1.45 31.77 -20.75
CA SER A 231 -1.11 33.19 -20.73
C SER A 231 -2.40 33.99 -20.53
N PRO A 232 -2.52 34.85 -19.49
CA PRO A 232 -3.66 35.75 -19.37
C PRO A 232 -3.67 36.66 -20.59
N SER A 233 -4.74 36.62 -21.39
CA SER A 233 -5.02 37.64 -22.38
C SER A 233 -5.42 38.95 -21.67
N HIS A 234 -4.49 39.59 -20.97
CA HIS A 234 -4.68 40.93 -20.42
C HIS A 234 -4.05 41.96 -21.36
N ASN A 235 -4.67 42.10 -22.53
CA ASN A 235 -4.69 43.38 -23.24
C ASN A 235 -6.14 43.86 -23.25
N LEU A 236 -6.62 44.28 -22.07
CA LEU A 236 -7.80 45.14 -21.95
C LEU A 236 -7.31 46.54 -21.54
N PRO A 237 -7.82 47.62 -22.17
CA PRO A 237 -7.31 48.97 -21.97
C PRO A 237 -7.51 49.41 -20.50
N ILE A 238 -6.52 50.16 -19.99
CA ILE A 238 -6.28 50.55 -18.58
C ILE A 238 -7.43 51.39 -17.93
N THR A 239 -8.57 51.57 -18.59
CA THR A 239 -9.64 52.48 -18.11
C THR A 239 -10.73 51.81 -17.26
N VAL A 240 -10.75 50.49 -17.10
CA VAL A 240 -11.88 49.78 -16.45
C VAL A 240 -11.60 49.42 -14.98
N GLN A 241 -10.36 49.50 -14.51
CA GLN A 241 -9.99 49.09 -13.14
C GLN A 241 -10.28 50.17 -12.07
N SER A 242 -10.52 51.42 -12.47
CA SER A 242 -10.80 52.53 -11.55
C SER A 242 -12.29 52.66 -11.18
N LEU A 243 -13.21 52.27 -12.09
CA LEU A 243 -14.64 52.36 -11.84
C LEU A 243 -15.13 51.30 -10.85
N THR A 244 -14.57 50.09 -10.90
CA THR A 244 -14.98 48.97 -10.03
C THR A 244 -14.59 49.22 -8.57
N CYS A 245 -13.40 49.76 -8.32
CA CYS A 245 -12.96 50.15 -6.97
C CYS A 245 -13.80 51.28 -6.37
N ALA A 246 -14.18 52.28 -7.18
CA ALA A 246 -15.02 53.39 -6.71
C ALA A 246 -16.42 52.92 -6.28
N CYS A 247 -17.04 52.00 -7.03
CA CYS A 247 -18.33 51.43 -6.67
C CYS A 247 -18.28 50.62 -5.36
N ILE A 248 -17.22 49.84 -5.13
CA ILE A 248 -17.06 49.05 -3.91
C ILE A 248 -16.90 49.96 -2.68
N LEU A 249 -16.11 51.03 -2.79
CA LEU A 249 -15.94 51.99 -1.68
C LEU A 249 -17.24 52.73 -1.33
N LEU A 250 -18.07 53.07 -2.32
CA LEU A 250 -19.38 53.67 -2.09
C LEU A 250 -20.34 52.70 -1.38
N ILE A 251 -20.37 51.43 -1.78
CA ILE A 251 -21.20 50.40 -1.14
C ILE A 251 -20.79 50.20 0.32
N ILE A 252 -19.48 50.10 0.61
CA ILE A 252 -18.98 49.97 1.99
C ILE A 252 -19.38 51.19 2.83
N GLY A 253 -19.26 52.40 2.30
CA GLY A 253 -19.67 53.63 2.98
C GLY A 253 -21.16 53.66 3.34
N VAL A 254 -22.03 53.23 2.42
CA VAL A 254 -23.48 53.13 2.64
C VAL A 254 -23.82 52.08 3.71
N VAL A 255 -23.17 50.91 3.67
CA VAL A 255 -23.38 49.87 4.67
C VAL A 255 -22.98 50.34 6.07
N LEU A 256 -21.83 51.00 6.20
CA LEU A 256 -21.36 51.52 7.49
C LEU A 256 -22.29 52.60 8.05
N THR A 257 -22.82 53.50 7.20
CA THR A 257 -23.79 54.51 7.66
C THR A 257 -25.11 53.87 8.10
N ILE A 258 -25.61 52.87 7.38
CA ILE A 258 -26.79 52.09 7.79
C ILE A 258 -26.55 51.39 9.13
N CYS A 259 -25.38 50.78 9.33
CA CYS A 259 -25.01 50.13 10.59
C CYS A 259 -24.99 51.11 11.76
N VAL A 260 -24.43 52.31 11.58
CA VAL A 260 -24.40 53.35 12.62
C VAL A 260 -25.81 53.85 12.96
N ILE A 261 -26.68 54.04 11.95
CA ILE A 261 -28.08 54.43 12.17
C ILE A 261 -28.83 53.32 12.95
N ARG A 262 -28.60 52.05 12.61
CA ARG A 262 -29.19 50.91 13.33
C ARG A 262 -28.70 50.80 14.78
N GLN A 263 -27.43 51.06 15.04
CA GLN A 263 -26.89 51.06 16.41
C GLN A 263 -27.48 52.19 17.27
N LYS A 264 -27.71 53.38 16.70
CA LYS A 264 -28.29 54.53 17.41
C LYS A 264 -29.77 54.35 17.79
N SER A 265 -30.47 53.42 17.15
CA SER A 265 -31.87 53.09 17.46
C SER A 265 -32.04 52.12 18.63
N SER A 266 -30.98 51.47 19.10
CA SER A 266 -31.04 50.34 20.05
C SER A 266 -30.34 50.66 21.38
N SER A 267 -30.63 51.81 21.96
CA SER A 267 -30.17 52.16 23.31
C SER A 267 -31.21 52.97 24.08
N THR A 268 -32.26 52.29 24.53
CA THR A 268 -33.01 52.64 25.77
C THR A 268 -33.33 51.34 26.50
N MET A 269 -32.74 51.17 27.69
CA MET A 269 -32.69 49.94 28.51
C MET A 269 -34.02 49.54 29.18
N SER A 270 -34.15 48.25 29.51
CA SER A 270 -34.76 47.77 30.76
C SER A 270 -34.15 46.41 31.17
N ASN A 271 -33.76 46.32 32.45
CA ASN A 271 -33.00 45.25 33.12
C ASN A 271 -33.84 43.99 33.43
N THR A 272 -33.21 42.80 33.45
CA THR A 272 -33.38 41.79 34.51
C THR A 272 -32.15 40.86 34.54
N SER A 273 -31.58 40.66 35.72
CA SER A 273 -30.34 39.94 35.99
C SER A 273 -30.55 38.46 36.28
N VAL A 274 -29.74 37.58 35.68
CA VAL A 274 -29.39 36.28 36.28
C VAL A 274 -27.89 36.05 36.14
N HIS A 275 -27.31 35.60 37.24
CA HIS A 275 -25.89 35.51 37.55
C HIS A 275 -25.17 34.43 36.73
N MET A 276 -24.00 34.79 36.16
CA MET A 276 -23.15 33.93 35.34
C MET A 276 -21.99 33.38 36.18
N VAL A 277 -21.79 32.06 36.14
CA VAL A 277 -20.51 31.43 36.46
C VAL A 277 -20.05 30.67 35.22
N CYS A 278 -18.95 31.14 34.62
CA CYS A 278 -18.22 30.46 33.56
C CYS A 278 -17.28 29.43 34.17
N VAL A 279 -17.18 28.24 33.55
CA VAL A 279 -15.98 27.40 33.64
C VAL A 279 -15.58 26.96 32.22
N LYS A 280 -14.26 27.06 32.02
CA LYS A 280 -13.48 26.91 30.77
C LYS A 280 -13.76 25.61 30.00
N SER A 281 -13.70 25.70 28.68
CA SER A 281 -13.70 24.58 27.75
C SER A 281 -12.37 23.82 27.79
N THR A 282 -12.46 22.55 28.19
CA THR A 282 -11.51 21.46 27.93
C THR A 282 -12.06 20.55 26.82
N PRO A 283 -11.25 19.65 26.23
CA PRO A 283 -11.42 19.11 24.88
C PRO A 283 -12.61 18.14 24.75
N ALA A 284 -13.08 17.99 23.51
CA ALA A 284 -14.24 17.20 23.12
C ALA A 284 -14.20 15.77 23.67
N ALA A 285 -15.17 15.46 24.53
CA ALA A 285 -15.52 14.12 24.95
C ALA A 285 -16.76 13.65 24.17
N GLU A 286 -16.64 12.42 23.68
CA GLU A 286 -17.62 11.41 23.29
C GLU A 286 -19.12 11.79 23.37
N GLU A 287 -19.78 11.74 22.22
CA GLU A 287 -21.22 11.57 22.11
C GLU A 287 -21.51 10.12 21.67
N SER A 288 -22.31 9.42 22.47
CA SER A 288 -22.62 8.00 22.33
C SER A 288 -23.47 7.70 21.10
N VAL A 289 -22.92 6.94 20.16
CA VAL A 289 -23.63 6.39 19.00
C VAL A 289 -24.34 5.09 19.40
N ASN A 290 -25.62 4.98 19.06
CA ASN A 290 -26.44 3.80 19.34
C ASN A 290 -25.95 2.56 18.56
N ASN A 291 -25.96 1.40 19.22
CA ASN A 291 -25.38 0.13 18.72
C ASN A 291 -26.07 -0.49 17.48
N GLU A 292 -27.21 0.03 17.01
CA GLU A 292 -27.84 -0.45 15.78
C GLU A 292 -27.23 0.19 14.51
N ASP A 293 -26.73 1.43 14.60
CA ASP A 293 -26.13 2.15 13.45
C ASP A 293 -24.71 1.68 13.11
N LEU A 294 -23.98 1.07 14.07
CA LEU A 294 -22.63 0.54 13.83
C LEU A 294 -22.63 -0.72 12.95
N SER A 295 -23.71 -1.50 13.00
CA SER A 295 -23.86 -2.73 12.20
C SER A 295 -24.02 -2.42 10.71
N ASN A 296 -24.79 -1.38 10.38
CA ASN A 296 -25.03 -0.94 9.00
C ASN A 296 -23.78 -0.31 8.36
N TYR A 297 -22.96 0.41 9.11
CA TYR A 297 -21.68 0.96 8.60
C TYR A 297 -20.60 -0.12 8.40
N GLN A 298 -20.60 -1.17 9.22
CA GLN A 298 -19.72 -2.34 9.01
C GLN A 298 -20.16 -3.19 7.83
N GLU A 299 -21.47 -3.36 7.59
CA GLU A 299 -21.97 -4.03 6.37
C GLU A 299 -21.66 -3.23 5.10
N LEU A 300 -21.82 -1.90 5.11
CA LEU A 300 -21.54 -1.08 3.92
C LEU A 300 -20.05 -1.03 3.53
N ASN A 301 -19.14 -1.01 4.51
CA ASN A 301 -17.70 -1.08 4.26
C ASN A 301 -17.23 -2.46 3.82
N PHE A 302 -17.98 -3.52 4.16
CA PHE A 302 -17.73 -4.87 3.64
C PHE A 302 -18.11 -4.98 2.16
N TYR A 303 -19.20 -4.33 1.72
CA TYR A 303 -19.63 -4.35 0.32
C TYR A 303 -18.76 -3.54 -0.65
N LEU A 304 -17.98 -2.56 -0.17
CA LEU A 304 -17.14 -1.70 -1.03
C LEU A 304 -15.68 -2.16 -1.18
N GLN A 305 -15.28 -3.26 -0.53
CA GLN A 305 -13.96 -3.89 -0.71
C GLN A 305 -13.97 -5.13 -1.62
N GLU A 306 -15.11 -5.52 -2.17
CA GLU A 306 -15.14 -6.57 -3.20
C GLU A 306 -14.67 -6.03 -4.55
N ASN A 307 -13.37 -6.22 -4.81
CA ASN A 307 -12.78 -6.17 -6.14
C ASN A 307 -13.55 -7.15 -7.06
N PRO A 308 -13.99 -6.76 -8.27
CA PRO A 308 -15.00 -7.49 -9.02
C PRO A 308 -14.40 -8.64 -9.83
N TYR A 309 -13.79 -9.63 -9.18
CA TYR A 309 -13.33 -10.86 -9.85
C TYR A 309 -13.38 -12.06 -8.90
N GLN A 310 -14.58 -12.46 -8.46
CA GLN A 310 -14.79 -13.83 -7.96
C GLN A 310 -16.28 -14.20 -7.94
N SER A 311 -16.78 -14.73 -9.06
CA SER A 311 -17.82 -15.76 -9.01
C SER A 311 -17.88 -16.55 -10.32
N MET A 312 -17.38 -17.80 -10.28
CA MET A 312 -18.09 -19.02 -10.71
C MET A 312 -17.11 -20.19 -10.86
N SER A 313 -17.11 -21.07 -9.87
CA SER A 313 -17.10 -22.52 -10.12
C SER A 313 -17.79 -23.19 -8.95
N ARG A 314 -18.94 -23.81 -9.23
CA ARG A 314 -19.43 -24.98 -8.50
C ARG A 314 -18.43 -26.12 -8.67
#